data_AF-A0A2E7FEC8-F1
#
_entry.id   AF-A0A2E7FEC8-F1
#
_cell.length_a   1.000
_cell.length_b   1.000
_cell.length_c   1.000
_cell.angle_alpha   90.00
_cell.angle_beta   90.00
_cell.angle_gamma   90.00
#
_symmetry.space_group_name_H-M   'P 1'
#
loop_
_entity.id
_entity.type
_entity.pdbx_description
1 polymer ?
#
loop_
_entity_poly.entity_id
_entity_poly.type
_entity_poly.pdbx_seq_one_letter_code
_entity_poly.pdbx_strand_id
1 'polypeptide(L)'
;QLHQLRGRVGRGNNQGYCILMTGDNISSDARLRIETMVKTNNGFEIADVDLKIRGPGNLMGTKQSGILNFKIADISKDQNLFKLARKYAIEILNKDKSLVKKENQCIKYTLAEMGAFKNIWNYIS
;
A
#
# COMPACT_ATOMS: atom_id res chain seq x y z
N GLN A 1 12.01 3.45 -7.30
CA GLN A 1 12.61 4.07 -8.50
C GLN A 1 12.77 3.07 -9.66
N LEU A 2 13.44 1.93 -9.48
CA LEU A 2 13.61 0.91 -10.55
C LEU A 2 12.30 0.45 -11.22
N HIS A 3 11.24 0.22 -10.45
CA HIS A 3 9.92 -0.13 -10.98
C HIS A 3 9.37 0.90 -11.98
N GLN A 4 9.54 2.19 -11.69
CA GLN A 4 9.08 3.26 -12.58
C GLN A 4 9.91 3.31 -13.88
N LEU A 5 11.22 3.04 -13.81
CA LEU A 5 12.08 2.98 -14.99
C LEU A 5 11.70 1.80 -15.91
N ARG A 6 11.41 0.62 -15.33
CA ARG A 6 10.91 -0.54 -16.10
C ARG A 6 9.62 -0.20 -16.86
N GLY A 7 8.67 0.50 -16.22
CA GLY A 7 7.39 0.90 -16.85
C GLY A 7 7.49 1.97 -17.95
N ARG A 8 8.70 2.47 -18.23
CA ARG A 8 8.97 3.35 -19.39
C ARG A 8 9.42 2.56 -20.63
N VAL A 9 9.70 1.27 -20.51
CA VAL A 9 10.11 0.38 -21.61
C VAL A 9 8.90 -0.44 -22.08
N GLY A 10 8.79 -0.71 -23.39
CA GLY A 10 7.75 -1.62 -23.93
C GLY A 10 6.35 -1.01 -24.09
N ARG A 11 6.26 0.31 -24.36
CA ARG A 11 4.96 0.99 -24.59
C ARG A 11 4.42 0.88 -26.03
N GLY A 12 5.16 0.24 -26.93
CA GLY A 12 4.74 -0.01 -28.31
C GLY A 12 4.30 -1.46 -28.52
N ASN A 13 4.00 -1.83 -29.77
CA ASN A 13 3.60 -3.20 -30.13
C ASN A 13 4.75 -4.22 -30.13
N ASN A 14 5.99 -3.79 -29.86
CA ASN A 14 7.16 -4.65 -29.87
C ASN A 14 7.60 -4.98 -28.45
N GLN A 15 8.07 -6.21 -28.26
CA GLN A 15 8.60 -6.69 -26.98
C GLN A 15 9.78 -5.82 -26.53
N GLY A 16 9.65 -5.21 -25.35
CA GLY A 16 10.73 -4.47 -24.69
C GLY A 16 11.49 -5.35 -23.70
N TYR A 17 12.80 -5.16 -23.61
CA TYR A 17 13.65 -5.85 -22.63
C TYR A 17 14.21 -4.82 -21.63
N CYS A 18 14.19 -5.17 -20.34
CA CYS A 18 14.81 -4.39 -19.29
C CYS A 18 15.90 -5.25 -18.66
N ILE A 19 17.16 -4.92 -18.95
CA ILE A 19 18.33 -5.64 -18.43
C ILE A 19 18.82 -4.91 -17.19
N LEU A 20 18.94 -5.63 -16.08
CA LEU A 20 19.44 -5.10 -14.81
C LEU A 20 20.89 -5.54 -14.64
N MET A 21 21.82 -4.59 -14.68
CA MET A 21 23.24 -4.84 -14.43
C MET A 21 23.59 -4.51 -12.99
N THR A 22 24.33 -5.41 -12.34
CA THR A 22 24.75 -5.27 -10.94
C THR A 22 26.26 -5.43 -10.85
N GLY A 23 26.91 -4.69 -9.96
CA GLY A 23 28.31 -4.95 -9.62
C GLY A 23 28.46 -6.24 -8.79
N ASP A 24 29.70 -6.70 -8.61
CA ASP A 24 29.99 -7.96 -7.90
C ASP A 24 29.66 -7.89 -6.40
N ASN A 25 29.79 -6.70 -5.80
CA ASN A 25 29.55 -6.46 -4.38
C ASN A 25 28.23 -5.72 -4.14
N ILE A 26 27.12 -6.45 -4.22
CA ILE A 26 25.80 -5.95 -3.81
C ILE A 26 25.43 -6.43 -2.40
N SER A 27 24.77 -5.57 -1.62
CA SER A 27 24.21 -5.97 -0.32
C SER A 27 23.11 -7.02 -0.49
N SER A 28 22.83 -7.78 0.57
CA SER A 28 21.72 -8.73 0.63
C SER A 28 20.38 -8.08 0.24
N ASP A 29 20.17 -6.86 0.71
CA ASP A 29 18.97 -6.06 0.46
C ASP A 29 18.87 -5.67 -1.02
N ALA A 30 19.98 -5.23 -1.62
CA ALA A 30 20.02 -4.92 -3.05
C ALA A 30 19.73 -6.16 -3.90
N ARG A 31 20.32 -7.32 -3.54
CA ARG A 31 20.06 -8.60 -4.21
C ARG A 31 18.58 -8.97 -4.16
N LEU A 32 17.95 -8.88 -2.98
CA LEU A 32 16.53 -9.20 -2.82
C LEU A 32 15.62 -8.26 -3.64
N ARG A 33 15.94 -6.96 -3.72
CA ARG A 33 15.20 -6.00 -4.55
C ARG A 33 15.27 -6.34 -6.03
N ILE A 34 16.47 -6.69 -6.51
CA ILE A 34 16.70 -7.04 -7.92
C ILE A 34 15.99 -8.35 -8.27
N GLU A 35 16.09 -9.37 -7.43
CA GLU A 35 15.36 -10.62 -7.63
C GLU A 35 13.85 -10.41 -7.69
N THR A 36 13.30 -9.57 -6.80
CA THR A 36 11.86 -9.26 -6.79
C THR A 36 11.44 -8.55 -8.08
N MET A 37 12.26 -7.62 -8.58
CA MET A 37 12.03 -6.93 -9.85
C MET A 37 12.01 -7.87 -11.07
N VAL A 38 12.73 -8.99 -11.01
CA VAL A 38 12.76 -10.03 -12.05
C VAL A 38 11.60 -11.01 -11.90
N LYS A 39 11.25 -11.39 -10.66
CA LYS A 39 10.21 -12.37 -10.36
C LYS A 39 8.80 -11.90 -10.69
N THR A 40 8.50 -10.61 -10.54
CA THR A 40 7.13 -10.10 -10.70
C THR A 40 7.06 -8.77 -11.41
N ASN A 41 5.99 -8.59 -12.18
CA ASN A 41 5.63 -7.32 -12.80
C ASN A 41 4.62 -6.52 -11.96
N ASN A 42 4.08 -7.10 -10.89
CA ASN A 42 3.10 -6.46 -10.04
C ASN A 42 3.74 -5.39 -9.14
N GLY A 43 3.37 -4.13 -9.34
CA GLY A 43 3.90 -3.00 -8.58
C GLY A 43 3.60 -3.08 -7.07
N PHE A 44 2.51 -3.72 -6.67
CA PHE A 44 2.15 -3.86 -5.25
C PHE A 44 3.06 -4.85 -4.52
N GLU A 45 3.39 -5.97 -5.14
CA GLU A 45 4.32 -6.96 -4.57
C GLU A 45 5.72 -6.38 -4.42
N ILE A 46 6.18 -5.64 -5.43
CA ILE A 46 7.48 -4.96 -5.39
C ILE A 46 7.49 -3.93 -4.25
N ALA A 47 6.40 -3.18 -4.06
CA ALA A 47 6.28 -2.22 -2.98
C ALA A 47 6.27 -2.89 -1.59
N ASP A 48 5.60 -4.04 -1.43
CA ASP A 48 5.57 -4.79 -0.16
C ASP A 48 6.97 -5.32 0.21
N VAL A 49 7.72 -5.84 -0.76
CA VAL A 49 9.12 -6.25 -0.52
C VAL A 49 10.03 -5.06 -0.23
N ASP A 50 9.89 -3.94 -0.96
CA ASP A 50 10.68 -2.72 -0.69
C ASP A 50 10.42 -2.20 0.73
N LEU A 51 9.17 -2.28 1.18
CA LEU A 51 8.76 -1.89 2.53
C LEU A 51 9.36 -2.80 3.60
N LYS A 52 9.35 -4.12 3.39
CA LYS A 52 9.97 -5.09 4.31
C LYS A 52 11.48 -4.86 4.46
N ILE A 53 12.17 -4.60 3.34
CA ILE A 53 13.62 -4.37 3.32
C ILE A 53 14.00 -3.07 4.03
N ARG A 54 13.27 -1.98 3.76
CA ARG A 54 13.54 -0.69 4.42
C ARG A 54 13.14 -0.67 5.90
N GLY A 55 12.31 -1.62 6.30
CA GLY A 55 11.68 -1.64 7.61
C GLY A 55 10.64 -0.52 7.77
N PRO A 56 9.76 -0.65 8.77
CA PRO A 56 8.70 0.33 9.04
C PRO A 56 9.23 1.70 9.48
N GLY A 57 10.49 1.78 9.94
CA GLY A 57 11.11 3.02 10.40
C GLY A 57 11.41 4.04 9.30
N ASN A 58 11.63 3.60 8.06
CA ASN A 58 11.93 4.50 6.93
C ASN A 58 10.68 5.03 6.21
N LEU A 59 9.48 4.61 6.61
CA LEU A 59 8.23 5.35 6.34
C LEU A 59 8.15 6.62 7.20
N MET A 60 8.76 6.61 8.38
CA MET A 60 8.78 7.72 9.35
C MET A 60 10.05 8.59 9.25
N GLY A 61 11.06 8.14 8.49
CA GLY A 61 12.42 8.67 8.44
C GLY A 61 12.66 9.76 7.39
N THR A 62 11.78 10.76 7.33
CA THR A 62 12.04 12.16 6.95
C THR A 62 10.66 12.79 6.79
N LYS A 63 10.39 13.90 7.47
CA LYS A 63 9.16 14.71 7.37
C LYS A 63 8.70 14.87 5.91
N GLN A 64 7.89 13.93 5.43
CA GLN A 64 7.14 14.10 4.20
C GLN A 64 5.78 14.61 4.65
N SER A 65 5.50 15.84 4.25
CA SER A 65 4.29 16.59 4.55
C SER A 65 3.06 15.75 4.26
N GLY A 66 2.47 15.14 5.30
CA GLY A 66 1.35 14.23 5.10
C GLY A 66 1.14 13.21 6.21
N ILE A 67 1.65 13.44 7.43
CA ILE A 67 1.20 12.67 8.58
C ILE A 67 -0.31 12.95 8.74
N LEU A 68 -1.12 12.03 8.23
CA LEU A 68 -2.39 11.74 8.86
C LEU A 68 -2.02 11.29 10.27
N ASN A 69 -2.22 12.16 11.24
CA ASN A 69 -2.13 11.80 12.66
C ASN A 69 -3.25 10.79 12.94
N PHE A 70 -3.06 9.52 12.57
CA PHE A 70 -3.78 8.44 13.22
C PHE A 70 -3.29 8.41 14.65
N LYS A 71 -4.03 9.04 15.56
CA LYS A 71 -3.72 9.12 16.99
C LYS A 71 -3.57 7.73 17.66
N ILE A 72 -3.84 6.61 16.97
CA ILE A 72 -4.10 5.31 17.61
C ILE A 72 -3.46 4.08 16.91
N ALA A 73 -2.92 4.12 15.69
CA ALA A 73 -2.47 2.88 15.03
C ALA A 73 -1.13 3.00 14.30
N ASP A 74 -0.18 2.15 14.68
CA ASP A 74 1.07 1.93 13.96
C ASP A 74 0.79 0.92 12.84
N ILE A 75 0.68 1.41 11.61
CA ILE A 75 0.26 0.62 10.43
C ILE A 75 1.14 -0.62 10.21
N SER A 76 2.35 -0.61 10.76
CA SER A 76 3.31 -1.70 10.64
C SER A 76 3.13 -2.76 11.73
N LYS A 77 2.71 -2.37 12.94
CA LYS A 77 2.44 -3.31 14.05
C LYS A 77 1.03 -3.90 13.97
N ASP A 78 0.08 -3.14 13.45
CA ASP A 78 -1.34 -3.49 13.46
C ASP A 78 -1.84 -4.12 12.16
N GLN A 79 -0.94 -4.61 11.28
CA GLN A 79 -1.34 -5.23 10.00
C GLN A 79 -2.40 -6.34 10.17
N ASN A 80 -2.28 -7.14 11.22
CA ASN A 80 -3.24 -8.20 11.51
C ASN A 80 -4.60 -7.64 11.93
N LEU A 81 -4.61 -6.53 12.67
CA LEU A 81 -5.83 -5.83 13.05
C LEU A 81 -6.52 -5.24 11.82
N PHE A 82 -5.77 -4.65 10.89
CA PHE A 82 -6.33 -4.15 9.62
C PHE A 82 -6.90 -5.26 8.74
N LYS A 83 -6.22 -6.42 8.65
CA LYS A 83 -6.75 -7.60 7.95
C LYS A 83 -8.06 -8.07 8.56
N LEU A 84 -8.13 -8.12 9.89
CA LEU A 84 -9.32 -8.53 10.63
C LEU A 84 -10.47 -7.53 10.44
N ALA A 85 -10.19 -6.24 10.58
CA ALA A 85 -11.16 -5.16 10.37
C ALA A 85 -11.73 -5.20 8.94
N ARG A 86 -10.87 -5.40 7.93
CA ARG A 86 -11.30 -5.55 6.53
C ARG A 86 -12.19 -6.78 6.34
N LYS A 87 -11.86 -7.90 6.97
CA LYS A 87 -12.69 -9.11 6.90
C LYS A 87 -14.08 -8.84 7.46
N TYR A 88 -14.19 -8.25 8.65
CA TYR A 88 -15.48 -7.91 9.24
C TYR A 88 -16.26 -6.89 8.42
N ALA A 89 -15.60 -5.87 7.86
CA ALA A 89 -16.26 -4.91 6.99
C ALA A 89 -16.88 -5.58 5.74
N ILE A 90 -16.16 -6.51 5.11
CA ILE A 90 -16.67 -7.27 3.97
C ILE A 90 -17.85 -8.18 4.39
N GLU A 91 -17.75 -8.86 5.53
CA GLU A 91 -18.84 -9.70 6.03
C GLU A 91 -20.12 -8.90 6.33
N ILE A 92 -19.98 -7.71 6.94
CA ILE A 92 -21.09 -6.80 7.21
C ILE A 92 -21.71 -6.33 5.90
N LEU A 93 -20.89 -5.87 4.94
CA LEU A 93 -21.37 -5.43 3.63
C LEU A 93 -22.04 -6.55 2.84
N ASN A 94 -21.55 -7.80 2.94
CA ASN A 94 -22.20 -8.94 2.29
C ASN A 94 -23.58 -9.25 2.90
N LYS A 95 -23.73 -9.09 4.22
CA LYS A 95 -24.99 -9.35 4.94
C LYS A 95 -25.97 -8.16 4.90
N ASP A 96 -25.47 -6.95 4.73
CA ASP A 96 -26.24 -5.70 4.78
C ASP A 96 -25.54 -4.59 3.99
N LYS A 97 -25.60 -4.69 2.66
CA LYS A 97 -24.94 -3.75 1.71
C LYS A 97 -25.34 -2.30 1.95
N SER A 98 -26.57 -2.06 2.39
CA SER A 98 -27.14 -0.73 2.58
C SER A 98 -27.06 -0.25 4.03
N LEU A 99 -26.45 -1.04 4.93
CA LEU A 99 -26.32 -0.76 6.36
C LEU A 99 -27.65 -0.36 7.00
N VAL A 100 -28.73 -1.09 6.67
CA VAL A 100 -30.10 -0.77 7.11
C VAL A 100 -30.39 -1.35 8.50
N LYS A 101 -29.72 -2.45 8.89
CA LYS A 101 -29.92 -3.09 10.19
C LYS A 101 -29.55 -2.14 11.33
N LYS A 102 -30.32 -2.17 12.42
CA LYS A 102 -30.11 -1.33 13.61
C LYS A 102 -28.67 -1.40 14.14
N GLU A 103 -28.08 -2.60 14.12
CA GLU A 103 -26.70 -2.86 14.54
C GLU A 103 -25.65 -2.11 13.69
N ASN A 104 -25.94 -1.85 12.42
CA ASN A 104 -25.02 -1.22 11.47
C ASN A 104 -25.26 0.28 11.27
N GLN A 105 -26.28 0.85 11.92
CA GLN A 105 -26.61 2.28 11.79
C GLN A 105 -25.48 3.17 12.30
N CYS A 106 -24.75 2.74 13.33
CA CYS A 106 -23.57 3.46 13.83
C CYS A 106 -22.49 3.59 12.75
N ILE A 107 -22.19 2.49 12.03
CA ILE A 107 -21.23 2.48 10.92
C ILE A 107 -21.69 3.41 9.81
N LYS A 108 -22.99 3.39 9.47
CA LYS A 108 -23.58 4.27 8.46
C LYS A 108 -23.45 5.75 8.82
N TYR A 109 -23.71 6.10 10.08
CA TYR A 109 -23.58 7.46 10.59
C TYR A 109 -22.11 7.93 10.52
N THR A 110 -21.17 7.14 11.03
CA THR A 110 -19.73 7.47 10.96
C THR A 110 -19.24 7.60 9.51
N LEU A 111 -19.72 6.75 8.59
CA LEU A 111 -19.36 6.81 7.17
C LEU A 111 -19.92 8.06 6.49
N ALA A 112 -21.13 8.51 6.87
CA ALA A 112 -21.71 9.76 6.40
C ALA A 112 -20.91 10.98 6.91
N GLU A 113 -20.51 10.99 8.17
CA GLU A 113 -19.64 12.04 8.73
C GLU A 113 -18.26 12.06 8.05
N MET A 114 -17.63 10.90 7.82
CA MET A 114 -16.36 10.81 7.09
C MET A 114 -16.49 11.26 5.63
N GLY A 115 -17.62 10.97 4.97
CA GLY A 115 -17.90 11.43 3.60
C GLY A 115 -18.04 12.95 3.47
N ALA A 116 -18.45 13.64 4.55
CA ALA A 116 -18.46 15.10 4.61
C ALA A 116 -17.04 15.69 4.69
N PHE A 117 -16.08 14.96 5.27
CA PHE A 117 -14.65 15.27 5.20
C PHE A 117 -14.02 14.78 3.87
N LYS A 118 -14.58 15.25 2.75
CA LYS A 118 -14.08 14.99 1.37
C LYS A 118 -12.61 15.39 1.15
N ASN A 119 -12.00 16.11 2.09
CA ASN A 119 -10.62 16.57 2.03
C ASN A 119 -9.58 15.52 2.45
N ILE A 120 -9.97 14.30 2.84
CA ILE A 120 -9.00 13.24 3.19
C ILE A 120 -8.08 12.89 2.01
N TRP A 121 -8.53 13.07 0.76
CA TRP A 121 -7.70 12.88 -0.44
C TRP A 121 -6.59 13.92 -0.62
N ASN A 122 -6.70 15.11 -0.01
CA ASN A 122 -5.61 16.10 0.03
C ASN A 122 -4.50 15.72 1.03
N TYR A 123 -4.75 14.76 1.91
CA TYR A 123 -3.75 14.25 2.86
C TYR A 123 -3.06 12.98 2.38
N ILE A 124 -3.36 12.53 1.15
CA ILE A 124 -2.78 11.33 0.53
C ILE A 124 -1.83 11.70 -0.62
N SER A 125 -1.78 12.97 -1.05
CA SER A 125 -0.84 13.43 -2.09
C SER A 125 0.45 14.01 -1.53
#